data_AF-A0A9E8YZ62-F1
#
_entry.id   AF-A0A9E8YZ62-F1
#
_cell.length_a   1.000
_cell.length_b   1.000
_cell.length_c   1.000
_cell.angle_alpha   90.00
_cell.angle_beta   90.00
_cell.angle_gamma   90.00
#
_symmetry.space_group_name_H-M   'P 1'
#
loop_
_entity.id
_entity.type
_entity.pdbx_description
1 polymer ?
#
loop_
_entity_poly.entity_id
_entity_poly.type
_entity_poly.pdbx_seq_one_letter_code
_entity_poly.pdbx_strand_id
1 'polypeptide(L)'
;MKTSRIKDITIIGPSNIDIFNDCLDIYVTLKDDELVYDFTVITPQVLISEMERKKQKFVEPQKPAIIVQELTPAVIKEAIEAHLTDENSEDYDLEDYHDYDTDNYYSKDYWFKSYYANNHLTRRDLDLIINRRRKIQAEKDKDWEEEED
;
A
#
# COMPACT_ATOMS: atom_id res chain seq x y z
N MET A 1 -23.45 8.91 -3.55
CA MET A 1 -22.38 8.43 -4.45
C MET A 1 -21.06 8.84 -3.82
N LYS A 2 -20.16 7.91 -3.51
CA LYS A 2 -18.82 8.27 -3.04
C LYS A 2 -18.06 8.93 -4.20
N THR A 3 -17.44 10.07 -3.94
CA THR A 3 -16.65 10.79 -4.95
C THR A 3 -15.31 10.08 -5.13
N SER A 4 -14.95 9.73 -6.36
CA SER A 4 -13.65 9.11 -6.66
C SER A 4 -12.50 10.04 -6.26
N ARG A 5 -11.55 9.52 -5.46
CA ARG A 5 -10.32 10.19 -5.02
C ARG A 5 -9.21 10.17 -6.08
N ILE A 6 -9.36 9.32 -7.10
CA ILE A 6 -8.38 9.15 -8.17
C ILE A 6 -8.43 10.37 -9.10
N LYS A 7 -7.25 10.93 -9.38
CA LYS A 7 -7.05 11.99 -10.37
C LYS A 7 -6.72 11.42 -11.74
N ASP A 8 -5.73 10.52 -11.79
CA ASP A 8 -5.28 9.89 -13.02
C ASP A 8 -4.76 8.47 -12.77
N ILE A 9 -4.89 7.62 -13.78
CA ILE A 9 -4.28 6.29 -13.85
C ILE A 9 -3.52 6.20 -15.17
N THR A 10 -2.21 6.02 -15.09
CA THR A 10 -1.34 5.80 -16.24
C THR A 10 -0.92 4.34 -16.29
N ILE A 11 -1.20 3.66 -17.40
CA ILE A 11 -0.81 2.26 -17.63
C ILE A 11 0.60 2.22 -18.22
N ILE A 12 1.46 1.40 -17.64
CA ILE A 12 2.82 1.13 -18.13
C ILE A 12 2.87 -0.30 -18.67
N GLY A 13 2.98 -0.41 -19.99
CA GLY A 13 3.07 -1.70 -20.62
C GLY A 13 2.84 -1.64 -22.13
N PRO A 14 2.95 -2.79 -22.79
CA PRO A 14 2.62 -2.92 -24.20
C PRO A 14 1.14 -2.64 -24.44
N SER A 15 0.79 -2.14 -25.63
CA SER A 15 -0.60 -1.88 -26.01
C SER A 15 -1.39 -3.14 -26.34
N ASN A 16 -0.73 -4.30 -26.45
CA ASN A 16 -1.30 -5.59 -26.83
C ASN A 16 -1.14 -6.62 -25.69
N ILE A 17 -1.88 -6.40 -24.60
CA ILE A 17 -1.95 -7.35 -23.49
C ILE A 17 -3.05 -8.39 -23.70
N ASP A 18 -2.89 -9.55 -23.07
CA ASP A 18 -4.01 -10.47 -22.85
C ASP A 18 -4.77 -10.03 -21.59
N ILE A 19 -5.95 -9.42 -21.77
CA ILE A 19 -6.70 -8.87 -20.64
C ILE A 19 -7.10 -9.92 -19.60
N PHE A 20 -7.04 -11.22 -19.91
CA PHE A 20 -7.38 -12.29 -18.97
C PHE A 20 -6.16 -13.04 -18.44
N ASN A 21 -4.98 -12.93 -19.07
CA ASN A 21 -3.79 -13.73 -18.73
C ASN A 21 -2.49 -12.93 -18.76
N ASP A 22 -2.49 -11.76 -18.13
CA ASP A 22 -1.32 -10.89 -18.12
C ASP A 22 -1.21 -10.10 -16.80
N CYS A 23 -0.19 -9.25 -16.73
CA CYS A 23 -0.03 -8.24 -15.70
C CYS A 23 0.27 -6.86 -16.29
N LEU A 24 -0.01 -5.82 -15.52
CA LEU A 24 0.26 -4.43 -15.86
C LEU A 24 0.87 -3.72 -14.66
N ASP A 25 1.88 -2.90 -14.91
CA ASP A 25 2.28 -1.88 -13.94
C ASP A 25 1.50 -0.60 -14.22
N ILE A 26 1.02 0.06 -13.18
CA ILE A 26 0.22 1.29 -13.28
C ILE A 26 0.72 2.33 -12.29
N TYR A 27 0.66 3.59 -12.72
CA TYR A 27 0.82 4.74 -11.85
C TYR A 27 -0.51 5.38 -11.55
N VAL A 28 -0.75 5.69 -10.27
CA VAL A 28 -1.97 6.35 -9.81
C VAL A 28 -1.60 7.67 -9.15
N THR A 29 -2.32 8.72 -9.51
CA THR A 29 -2.28 9.99 -8.78
C THR A 29 -3.64 10.26 -8.16
N LEU A 30 -3.65 10.84 -6.97
CA LEU A 30 -4.87 11.23 -6.26
C LEU A 30 -5.13 12.73 -6.42
N LYS A 31 -6.37 13.16 -6.20
CA LYS A 31 -6.76 14.58 -6.42
C LYS A 31 -6.08 15.55 -5.46
N ASP A 32 -5.85 15.11 -4.23
CA ASP A 32 -5.35 15.93 -3.12
C ASP A 32 -3.93 15.54 -2.70
N ASP A 33 -3.22 14.82 -3.56
CA ASP A 33 -1.86 14.34 -3.31
C ASP A 33 -0.95 14.61 -4.52
N GLU A 34 0.28 15.01 -4.25
CA GLU A 34 1.33 15.22 -5.25
C GLU A 34 2.14 13.94 -5.53
N LEU A 35 1.92 12.87 -4.74
CA LEU A 35 2.59 11.60 -4.90
C LEU A 35 2.04 10.78 -6.08
N VAL A 36 2.94 9.98 -6.65
CA VAL A 36 2.63 8.96 -7.66
C VAL A 36 2.79 7.59 -7.01
N TYR A 37 1.72 6.81 -7.02
CA TYR A 37 1.68 5.47 -6.47
C TYR A 37 1.89 4.44 -7.58
N ASP A 38 2.76 3.45 -7.36
CA ASP A 38 3.07 2.37 -8.29
C ASP A 38 2.38 1.07 -7.84
N PHE A 39 1.60 0.46 -8.73
CA PHE A 39 0.96 -0.83 -8.51
C PHE A 39 1.20 -1.78 -9.66
N THR A 40 1.42 -3.05 -9.34
CA THR A 40 1.23 -4.14 -10.29
C THR A 40 -0.19 -4.68 -10.16
N VAL A 41 -0.90 -4.77 -11.28
CA VAL A 41 -2.22 -5.40 -11.40
C VAL A 41 -2.06 -6.70 -12.17
N ILE A 42 -2.59 -7.79 -11.62
CA ILE A 42 -2.43 -9.13 -12.19
C ILE A 42 -3.76 -9.84 -12.34
N THR A 43 -3.88 -10.72 -13.35
CA THR A 43 -5.00 -11.66 -13.42
C THR A 43 -4.66 -12.99 -12.75
N PRO A 44 -5.65 -13.73 -12.21
CA PRO A 44 -5.40 -15.06 -11.66
C PRO A 44 -4.76 -16.03 -12.66
N GLN A 45 -5.11 -15.92 -13.94
CA GLN A 45 -4.60 -16.83 -14.97
C GLN A 45 -3.09 -16.65 -15.19
N VAL A 46 -2.55 -15.43 -15.04
CA VAL A 46 -1.09 -15.19 -15.22
C VAL A 46 -0.28 -15.96 -14.18
N LEU A 47 -0.80 -16.09 -12.96
CA LEU A 47 -0.19 -16.87 -11.90
C LEU A 47 -0.17 -18.37 -12.23
N ILE A 48 -1.26 -18.89 -12.80
CA ILE A 48 -1.35 -20.28 -13.26
C ILE A 48 -0.38 -20.52 -14.41
N SER A 49 -0.35 -19.64 -15.41
CA SER A 49 0.57 -19.73 -16.53
C SER A 49 2.03 -19.63 -16.09
N GLU A 50 2.36 -18.84 -15.07
CA GLU A 50 3.70 -18.82 -14.48
C GLU A 50 4.06 -20.16 -13.82
N MET A 51 3.15 -20.74 -13.03
CA MET A 51 3.32 -22.05 -12.40
C MET A 51 3.59 -23.14 -13.44
N GLU A 52 2.81 -23.18 -14.52
CA GLU A 52 2.97 -24.12 -15.64
C GLU A 52 4.32 -23.92 -16.35
N ARG A 53 4.65 -22.66 -16.69
CA ARG A 53 5.92 -22.30 -17.36
C ARG A 53 7.14 -22.71 -16.54
N LYS A 54 7.10 -22.48 -15.23
CA LYS A 54 8.17 -22.85 -14.29
C LYS A 54 8.10 -24.32 -13.83
N LYS A 55 7.07 -25.08 -14.24
CA LYS A 55 6.83 -26.48 -13.83
C LYS A 55 6.80 -26.66 -12.31
N GLN A 56 6.12 -25.75 -11.62
CA GLN A 56 6.02 -25.73 -10.17
C GLN A 56 4.56 -25.58 -9.72
N LYS A 57 4.28 -25.88 -8.45
CA LYS A 57 2.92 -25.86 -7.88
C LYS A 57 2.62 -24.58 -7.09
N PHE A 58 3.49 -23.58 -7.17
CA PHE A 58 3.38 -22.33 -6.44
C PHE A 58 4.01 -21.20 -7.26
N VAL A 59 3.60 -19.95 -7.00
CA VAL A 59 4.30 -18.76 -7.49
C VAL A 59 5.23 -18.30 -6.37
N GLU A 60 6.48 -17.99 -6.71
CA GLU A 60 7.43 -17.44 -5.75
C GLU A 60 6.91 -16.09 -5.22
N PRO A 61 7.21 -15.70 -3.98
CA PRO A 61 6.79 -14.39 -3.47
C PRO A 61 7.23 -13.26 -4.41
N GLN A 62 6.27 -12.51 -4.94
CA GLN A 62 6.50 -11.34 -5.78
C GLN A 62 6.17 -10.07 -5.02
N LYS A 63 6.36 -8.92 -5.69
CA LYS A 63 5.88 -7.63 -5.17
C LYS A 63 4.37 -7.72 -4.87
N PRO A 64 3.86 -7.01 -3.85
CA PRO A 64 2.42 -6.76 -3.72
C PRO A 64 1.76 -6.44 -5.07
N ALA A 65 0.66 -7.13 -5.35
CA ALA A 65 -0.13 -6.91 -6.56
C ALA A 65 -1.62 -6.88 -6.24
N ILE A 66 -2.36 -6.08 -7.00
CA ILE A 66 -3.83 -6.06 -7.00
C ILE A 66 -4.30 -7.15 -7.97
N ILE A 67 -5.12 -8.08 -7.48
CA ILE A 67 -5.63 -9.18 -8.30
C ILE A 67 -6.99 -8.79 -8.86
N VAL A 68 -7.14 -8.80 -10.18
CA VAL A 68 -8.38 -8.45 -10.88
C VAL A 68 -8.82 -9.56 -11.83
N GLN A 69 -10.12 -9.61 -12.14
CA GLN A 69 -10.64 -10.59 -13.09
C GLN A 69 -10.14 -10.35 -14.52
N GLU A 70 -10.03 -9.08 -14.93
CA GLU A 70 -9.58 -8.67 -16.26
C GLU A 70 -8.89 -7.31 -16.20
N LEU A 71 -7.92 -7.09 -17.10
CA LEU A 71 -7.12 -5.87 -17.19
C LEU A 71 -7.80 -4.78 -18.02
N THR A 72 -9.09 -4.53 -17.75
CA THR A 72 -9.82 -3.44 -18.39
C THR A 72 -9.72 -2.17 -17.55
N PRO A 73 -9.70 -0.97 -18.17
CA PRO A 73 -9.60 0.29 -17.42
C PRO A 73 -10.69 0.46 -16.36
N ALA A 74 -11.89 -0.05 -16.62
CA ALA A 74 -13.01 0.01 -15.67
C ALA A 74 -12.75 -0.85 -14.43
N VAL A 75 -12.36 -2.11 -14.62
CA VAL A 75 -12.07 -3.04 -13.52
C VAL A 75 -10.86 -2.59 -12.71
N ILE A 76 -9.80 -2.12 -13.39
CA ILE A 76 -8.61 -1.58 -12.73
C ILE A 76 -8.99 -0.38 -11.85
N LYS A 77 -9.77 0.56 -12.38
CA LYS A 77 -10.22 1.72 -11.63
C LYS A 77 -11.06 1.32 -10.42
N GLU A 78 -12.02 0.43 -10.60
CA GLU A 78 -12.88 -0.08 -9.51
C GLU A 78 -12.04 -0.75 -8.41
N ALA A 79 -11.07 -1.57 -8.79
CA ALA A 79 -10.19 -2.24 -7.84
C ALA A 79 -9.34 -1.25 -7.02
N ILE A 80 -8.79 -0.23 -7.66
CA ILE A 80 -8.04 0.83 -6.97
C ILE A 80 -8.97 1.65 -6.07
N GLU A 81 -10.16 2.00 -6.54
CA GLU A 81 -11.14 2.70 -5.72
C GLU A 81 -11.50 1.87 -4.48
N ALA A 82 -11.83 0.59 -4.63
CA ALA A 82 -12.10 -0.30 -3.50
C ALA A 82 -10.91 -0.35 -2.52
N HIS A 83 -9.68 -0.36 -3.04
CA HIS A 83 -8.47 -0.33 -2.22
C HIS A 83 -8.29 0.98 -1.43
N LEU A 84 -8.71 2.11 -2.01
CA LEU A 84 -8.66 3.44 -1.38
C LEU A 84 -9.85 3.76 -0.47
N THR A 85 -10.94 2.96 -0.55
CA THR A 85 -12.22 3.22 0.12
C THR A 85 -12.45 2.30 1.32
N ASP A 86 -11.42 1.62 1.83
CA ASP A 86 -11.55 0.76 3.01
C ASP A 86 -11.80 1.64 4.25
N GLU A 87 -13.09 1.85 4.55
CA GLU A 87 -13.74 2.67 5.59
C GLU A 87 -13.39 2.27 7.05
N ASN A 88 -12.15 1.84 7.31
CA ASN A 88 -11.57 1.93 8.67
C ASN A 88 -10.66 3.14 8.80
N SER A 89 -10.61 4.04 7.81
CA SER A 89 -10.33 5.44 8.03
C SER A 89 -11.63 6.11 8.47
N GLU A 90 -12.14 5.75 9.66
CA GLU A 90 -12.96 6.73 10.37
C GLU A 90 -12.05 7.96 10.53
N ASP A 91 -12.50 9.07 9.96
CA ASP A 91 -12.04 10.40 10.34
C ASP A 91 -12.25 10.47 11.85
N TYR A 92 -11.22 10.12 12.62
CA TYR A 92 -11.21 10.45 14.02
C TYR A 92 -11.10 11.97 14.04
N ASP A 93 -12.21 12.64 14.34
CA ASP A 93 -12.18 14.03 14.80
C ASP A 93 -11.19 14.09 15.97
N LEU A 94 -9.97 14.55 15.67
CA LEU A 94 -8.87 14.68 16.63
C LEU A 94 -9.11 15.82 17.63
N GLU A 95 -10.31 16.40 17.68
CA GLU A 95 -10.61 17.58 18.50
C GLU A 95 -11.05 17.25 19.94
N ASP A 96 -11.35 15.98 20.30
CA ASP A 96 -11.89 15.66 21.64
C ASP A 96 -11.10 14.59 22.42
N TYR A 97 -9.90 14.20 21.97
CA TYR A 97 -8.98 13.35 22.74
C TYR A 97 -7.89 14.19 23.41
N HIS A 98 -8.32 15.00 24.38
CA HIS A 98 -7.42 15.53 25.37
C HIS A 98 -7.07 14.41 26.37
N ASP A 99 -5.78 14.10 26.42
CA ASP A 99 -5.09 13.29 27.42
C ASP A 99 -4.88 11.80 27.08
N TYR A 100 -3.60 11.42 27.11
CA TYR A 100 -2.97 10.10 26.90
C TYR A 100 -2.88 9.53 25.46
N ASP A 101 -1.63 9.41 25.02
CA ASP A 101 -1.09 8.42 24.06
C ASP A 101 -1.53 8.58 22.59
N THR A 102 -0.88 9.51 21.89
CA THR A 102 -1.01 9.74 20.43
C THR A 102 -0.33 8.65 19.57
N ASP A 103 -0.51 7.38 19.92
CA ASP A 103 0.09 6.24 19.19
C ASP A 103 -0.88 5.58 18.19
N ASN A 104 -1.97 6.27 17.85
CA ASN A 104 -2.92 5.83 16.81
C ASN A 104 -2.94 6.74 15.57
N TYR A 105 -1.83 7.46 15.31
CA TYR A 105 -1.54 8.06 14.00
C TYR A 105 -0.88 7.03 13.06
N TYR A 106 -1.44 5.82 13.04
CA TYR A 106 -1.02 4.72 12.18
C TYR A 106 -2.27 4.04 11.61
N SER A 107 -3.13 4.83 10.97
CA SER A 107 -4.12 4.30 10.05
C SER A 107 -3.38 3.52 8.94
N LYS A 108 -4.08 2.59 8.30
CA LYS A 108 -3.60 1.59 7.33
C LYS A 108 -2.61 2.07 6.24
N ASP A 109 -2.46 3.39 6.03
CA ASP A 109 -1.47 4.03 5.16
C ASP A 109 0.00 3.67 5.50
N TYR A 110 0.31 3.29 6.75
CA TYR A 110 1.66 2.88 7.13
C TYR A 110 2.06 1.51 6.56
N TRP A 111 1.09 0.59 6.41
CA TRP A 111 1.33 -0.67 5.70
C TRP A 111 1.54 -0.41 4.21
N PHE A 112 0.85 0.57 3.66
CA PHE A 112 1.01 1.04 2.27
C PHE A 112 2.43 1.58 2.00
N LYS A 113 2.96 2.43 2.90
CA LYS A 113 4.32 3.00 2.76
C LYS A 113 5.43 1.98 3.04
N SER A 114 5.22 1.04 3.95
CA SER A 114 6.24 0.07 4.35
C SER A 114 6.36 -1.12 3.39
N TYR A 115 5.24 -1.55 2.77
CA TYR A 115 5.21 -2.69 1.86
C TYR A 115 5.72 -2.35 0.45
N TYR A 116 5.64 -1.07 0.04
CA TYR A 116 6.05 -0.61 -1.29
C TYR A 116 7.44 0.04 -1.37
N ALA A 117 8.06 0.41 -0.24
CA ALA A 117 9.35 1.11 -0.26
C ALA A 117 10.60 0.20 -0.31
N ASN A 118 10.53 -1.10 0.03
CA ASN A 118 11.73 -1.96 0.05
C ASN A 118 11.42 -3.47 -0.06
N ASN A 119 11.75 -4.08 -1.21
CA ASN A 119 11.70 -5.53 -1.44
C ASN A 119 12.70 -6.37 -0.59
N HIS A 120 13.45 -5.75 0.33
CA HIS A 120 14.47 -6.42 1.16
C HIS A 120 14.16 -6.43 2.65
N LEU A 121 13.06 -5.80 3.09
CA LEU A 121 12.71 -5.76 4.51
C LEU A 121 11.81 -6.96 4.84
N THR A 122 12.34 -7.90 5.62
CA THR A 122 11.52 -8.94 6.24
C THR A 122 10.67 -8.33 7.35
N ARG A 123 9.62 -9.04 7.79
CA ARG A 123 8.80 -8.61 8.93
C ARG A 123 9.64 -8.35 10.19
N ARG A 124 10.73 -9.11 10.37
CA ARG A 124 11.69 -8.92 11.45
C ARG A 124 12.45 -7.59 11.35
N ASP A 125 12.77 -7.15 10.14
CA ASP A 125 13.44 -5.87 9.90
C ASP A 125 12.51 -4.70 10.15
N LEU A 126 11.22 -4.84 9.81
CA LEU A 126 10.18 -3.86 10.15
C LEU A 126 10.00 -3.73 11.67
N ASP A 127 9.91 -4.86 12.39
CA ASP A 127 9.81 -4.86 13.85
C ASP A 127 11.05 -4.18 14.50
N LEU A 128 12.24 -4.40 13.94
CA LEU A 128 13.48 -3.75 14.37
C LEU A 128 13.49 -2.24 14.17
N ILE A 129 12.97 -1.76 13.04
CA ILE A 129 12.85 -0.32 12.74
C ILE A 129 11.86 0.34 13.68
N ILE A 130 10.69 -0.28 13.87
CA ILE A 130 9.63 0.20 14.77
C ILE A 130 10.18 0.28 16.20
N ASN A 131 10.81 -0.79 16.68
CA ASN A 131 11.36 -0.84 18.04
C ASN A 131 12.50 0.16 18.26
N ARG A 132 13.38 0.37 17.27
CA ARG A 132 14.42 1.41 17.36
C ARG A 132 13.83 2.81 17.44
N ARG A 133 12.79 3.11 16.67
CA ARG A 133 12.15 4.44 16.69
C ARG A 133 11.41 4.72 17.98
N ARG A 134 10.70 3.72 18.52
CA ARG A 134 10.10 3.80 19.87
C ARG A 134 11.14 4.09 20.94
N LYS A 135 12.30 3.44 20.84
CA LYS A 135 13.39 3.65 21.80
C LYS A 135 14.00 5.06 21.69
N ILE A 136 14.24 5.55 20.46
CA ILE A 136 14.74 6.92 20.23
C ILE A 136 13.73 7.96 20.71
N GLN A 137 12.43 7.73 20.51
CA GLN A 137 11.40 8.63 21.00
C GLN A 137 11.37 8.64 22.53
N ALA A 138 11.36 7.48 23.17
CA ALA A 138 11.42 7.37 24.63
C ALA A 138 12.71 7.92 25.26
N GLU A 139 13.82 8.00 24.52
CA GLU A 139 15.06 8.66 24.95
C GLU A 139 14.97 10.18 24.79
N LYS A 140 14.38 10.67 23.68
CA LYS A 140 14.11 12.09 23.51
C LYS A 140 13.16 12.62 24.57
N ASP A 141 12.07 11.90 24.83
CA ASP A 141 11.06 12.31 25.80
C ASP A 141 11.66 12.41 27.22
N LYS A 142 12.70 11.62 27.53
CA LYS A 142 13.47 11.74 28.78
C LYS A 142 14.44 12.92 28.80
N ASP A 143 15.13 13.20 27.69
CA ASP A 143 16.00 14.39 27.59
C ASP A 143 15.17 15.69 27.72
N TRP A 144 13.94 15.72 27.20
CA TRP A 144 13.02 16.85 27.36
C TRP A 144 12.54 17.02 28.81
N GLU A 145 12.29 15.93 29.53
CA GLU A 145 11.93 15.97 30.96
C GLU A 145 13.11 16.40 31.85
N GLU A 146 14.37 16.15 31.45
CA GLU A 146 15.57 16.57 32.20
C GLU A 146 16.02 18.03 31.90
N GLU A 147 15.59 18.63 30.77
CA GLU A 147 15.85 20.05 30.46
C GLU A 147 14.83 21.04 31.07
N GLU A 148 13.72 20.54 31.62
CA GLU A 148 12.67 21.36 32.27
C GLU A 148 12.80 21.48 33.82
N ASP A 149 13.82 20.87 34.43
CA ASP A 149 14.20 21.01 35.85
C ASP A 149 15.36 22.02 36.09
#